data_AF-A0A7V5IEG9-F1
#
_entry.id   AF-A0A7V5IEG9-F1
#
_cell.length_a   1.000
_cell.length_b   1.000
_cell.length_c   1.000
_cell.angle_alpha   90.00
_cell.angle_beta   90.00
_cell.angle_gamma   90.00
#
_symmetry.space_group_name_H-M   'P 1'
#
loop_
_entity.id
_entity.type
_entity.pdbx_description
1 polymer ?
#
loop_
_entity_poly.entity_id
_entity_poly.type
_entity_poly.pdbx_seq_one_letter_code
_entity_poly.pdbx_strand_id
1 'polypeptide(L)' 'MSMTDPIADMLTRIRNGSKARFEKVDIPLSKQKLEIAKILKQEGYIKNFKVLSEGVKGTLRVYLK' A
#
# COMPACT_ATOMS: atom_id res chain seq x y z
N MET A 1 18.41 -6.38 -8.14
CA MET A 1 17.57 -5.28 -8.67
C MET A 1 17.53 -4.18 -7.62
N SER A 2 18.08 -3.00 -7.89
CA SER A 2 17.90 -1.86 -7.00
C SER A 2 16.46 -1.36 -7.15
N MET A 3 15.79 -1.10 -6.02
CA MET A 3 14.46 -0.52 -6.02
C MET A 3 14.61 0.98 -6.29
N THR A 4 14.45 1.39 -7.53
CA THR A 4 14.67 2.79 -7.96
C THR A 4 13.54 3.70 -7.52
N ASP A 5 12.29 3.20 -7.49
CA ASP A 5 11.11 3.99 -7.11
C ASP A 5 10.16 3.21 -6.17
N PRO A 6 10.19 3.53 -4.85
CA PRO A 6 9.29 2.94 -3.87
C PRO A 6 7.81 3.31 -3.99
N ILE A 7 7.48 4.44 -4.63
CA ILE A 7 6.10 4.90 -4.84
C ILE A 7 5.48 4.18 -6.04
N ALA A 8 6.22 4.09 -7.15
CA ALA A 8 5.78 3.33 -8.32
C ALA A 8 5.55 1.84 -7.98
N ASP A 9 6.41 1.24 -7.15
CA ASP A 9 6.19 -0.12 -6.64
C ASP A 9 4.90 -0.25 -5.82
N MET A 10 4.63 0.71 -4.93
CA MET A 10 3.38 0.74 -4.14
C MET A 10 2.14 0.77 -5.04
N LEU A 11 2.10 1.70 -6.00
CA LEU A 11 0.96 1.84 -6.91
C LEU A 11 0.79 0.59 -7.80
N THR A 12 1.90 0.02 -8.25
CA THR A 12 1.91 -1.21 -9.06
C THR A 12 1.34 -2.39 -8.26
N ARG A 13 1.71 -2.54 -6.98
CA ARG A 13 1.15 -3.59 -6.11
C ARG A 13 -0.35 -3.43 -5.89
N ILE A 14 -0.82 -2.22 -5.64
CA ILE A 14 -2.26 -1.93 -5.48
C ILE A 14 -3.03 -2.29 -6.77
N ARG A 15 -2.55 -1.83 -7.93
CA ARG A 15 -3.15 -2.13 -9.23
C ARG A 15 -3.18 -3.63 -9.51
N ASN A 16 -2.06 -4.32 -9.30
CA ASN A 16 -1.95 -5.74 -9.57
C ASN A 16 -2.82 -6.56 -8.60
N GLY A 17 -2.86 -6.20 -7.32
CA GLY A 17 -3.74 -6.83 -6.33
C GLY A 17 -5.23 -6.65 -6.66
N SER A 18 -5.62 -5.47 -7.16
CA SER A 18 -7.00 -5.21 -7.59
C SER A 18 -7.36 -6.05 -8.82
N LYS A 19 -6.47 -6.11 -9.83
CA LYS A 19 -6.65 -6.98 -11.00
C LYS A 19 -6.73 -8.47 -10.63
N ALA A 20 -5.95 -8.90 -9.63
CA ALA A 20 -5.95 -10.26 -9.11
C ALA A 20 -7.12 -10.56 -8.15
N ARG A 21 -8.01 -9.59 -7.89
CA ARG A 21 -9.14 -9.69 -6.96
C ARG A 21 -8.73 -10.09 -5.54
N PHE A 22 -7.56 -9.64 -5.10
CA PHE A 22 -7.13 -9.82 -3.71
C PHE A 22 -7.86 -8.84 -2.79
N GLU A 23 -8.21 -9.31 -1.59
CA GLU A 23 -8.86 -8.48 -0.58
C GLU A 23 -7.92 -7.44 0.03
N LYS A 24 -6.60 -7.74 0.05
CA LYS A 24 -5.58 -6.93 0.70
C LYS A 24 -4.22 -7.07 0.01
N VAL A 25 -3.39 -6.04 0.13
CA VAL A 25 -1.99 -6.03 -0.31
C VAL A 25 -1.08 -5.47 0.78
N ASP A 26 0.11 -6.06 0.90
CA ASP A 26 1.10 -5.67 1.90
C ASP A 26 2.25 -4.90 1.23
N ILE A 27 2.58 -3.74 1.80
CA ILE A 27 3.52 -2.76 1.25
C ILE A 27 4.50 -2.34 2.35
N PRO A 28 5.81 -2.23 2.10
CA PRO A 28 6.75 -1.74 3.12
C PRO A 28 6.39 -0.33 3.58
N LEU A 29 6.32 -0.10 4.89
CA LEU A 29 5.94 1.18 5.48
C LEU A 29 6.98 2.27 5.16
N SER A 30 6.47 3.45 4.81
CA SER A 30 7.21 4.70 4.73
C SER A 30 6.26 5.83 5.07
N LYS A 31 6.77 6.92 5.64
CA LYS A 31 5.95 8.11 5.95
C LYS A 31 5.23 8.64 4.70
N GLN A 32 5.92 8.70 3.56
CA GLN A 32 5.32 9.13 2.29
C GLN A 32 4.21 8.17 1.82
N LYS A 33 4.43 6.86 1.90
CA LYS A 33 3.45 5.84 1.50
C LYS A 33 2.20 5.86 2.38
N LEU A 34 2.37 6.19 3.66
CA LEU A 34 1.26 6.36 4.60
C LEU A 34 0.35 7.53 4.19
N GLU A 35 0.95 8.70 3.88
CA GLU A 35 0.17 9.86 3.42
C GLU A 35 -0.51 9.58 2.08
N ILE A 36 0.17 8.91 1.14
CA ILE A 36 -0.44 8.50 -0.14
C ILE A 36 -1.64 7.58 0.10
N ALA A 37 -1.51 6.56 0.97
CA ALA A 37 -2.62 5.66 1.29
C ALA A 37 -3.79 6.39 1.97
N LYS A 38 -3.49 7.43 2.77
CA LYS A 38 -4.52 8.29 3.37
C LYS A 38 -5.30 9.06 2.30
N ILE A 39 -4.61 9.66 1.33
CA ILE A 39 -5.24 10.35 0.19
C ILE A 39 -6.08 9.35 -0.61
N LEU A 40 -5.53 8.18 -0.96
CA LEU A 40 -6.27 7.14 -1.70
C LEU A 40 -7.54 6.68 -0.98
N LYS A 41 -7.53 6.66 0.37
CA LYS A 41 -8.72 6.37 1.17
C LYS A 41 -9.73 7.53 1.13
N GLN A 42 -9.27 8.77 1.24
CA GLN A 42 -10.13 9.96 1.19
C GLN A 42 -10.85 10.09 -0.15
N GLU A 43 -10.14 9.82 -1.24
CA GLU A 43 -10.69 9.80 -2.60
C GLU A 43 -11.53 8.54 -2.91
N GLY A 44 -11.58 7.56 -1.99
CA GLY A 44 -12.41 6.36 -2.13
C GLY A 44 -11.86 5.28 -3.08
N TYR A 45 -10.57 5.33 -3.45
CA TYR A 45 -9.92 4.31 -4.28
C TYR A 45 -9.61 3.01 -3.52
N ILE A 46 -9.41 3.07 -2.21
CA ILE A 46 -9.16 1.90 -1.34
C ILE A 46 -10.20 1.84 -0.22
N LYS A 47 -10.53 0.64 0.27
CA LYS A 47 -11.50 0.48 1.36
C LYS A 47 -10.94 1.00 2.68
N ASN A 48 -9.73 0.55 3.02
CA ASN A 48 -9.06 0.94 4.26
C ASN A 48 -7.57 0.63 4.19
N PHE A 49 -6.79 1.10 5.16
CA PHE A 49 -5.42 0.67 5.37
C PHE A 49 -5.14 0.47 6.86
N LYS A 50 -4.18 -0.39 7.18
CA LYS A 50 -3.69 -0.65 8.55
C LYS A 50 -2.17 -0.65 8.55
N VAL A 51 -1.59 -0.07 9.59
CA VAL A 51 -0.15 -0.18 9.85
C VAL A 51 0.07 -1.38 10.77
N LEU A 52 0.82 -2.36 10.28
CA LEU A 52 1.26 -3.53 11.03
C LEU A 52 2.71 -3.28 11.43
N SER A 53 2.96 -3.04 12.71
CA SER A 53 4.30 -2.82 13.25
C SER A 53 4.97 -4.16 13.60
N GLU A 54 5.14 -5.04 12.63
CA GLU A 54 5.93 -6.25 12.80
C GLU A 54 7.38 -6.00 12.34
N GLY A 55 8.28 -5.75 13.31
CA GLY A 55 9.73 -5.62 13.10
C GLY A 55 10.29 -4.20 12.88
N VAL A 56 11.57 -4.12 12.50
CA VAL A 56 12.36 -2.87 12.35
C VAL A 56 11.85 -1.97 11.20
N LYS A 57 11.17 -2.56 10.22
CA LYS A 57 10.50 -1.85 9.12
C LYS A 57 9.05 -2.31 9.11
N GLY A 58 8.14 -1.46 9.59
CA GLY A 58 6.71 -1.78 9.61
C GLY A 58 6.15 -2.09 8.21
N THR A 59 4.94 -2.66 8.18
CA THR A 59 4.22 -2.99 6.96
C THR A 59 2.91 -2.22 6.90
N LEU A 60 2.61 -1.63 5.75
CA LEU A 60 1.33 -1.01 5.44
C LEU A 60 0.46 -2.02 4.68
N ARG A 61 -0.61 -2.48 5.33
CA ARG A 61 -1.62 -3.35 4.74
C ARG A 61 -2.76 -2.51 4.18
N VAL A 62 -2.97 -2.57 2.86
CA VAL A 62 -4.03 -1.84 2.16
C VAL A 62 -5.14 -2.81 1.77
N TYR A 63 -6.38 -2.49 2.11
CA TYR A 63 -7.57 -3.25 1.76
C TYR A 63 -8.17 -2.70 0.47
N LEU A 64 -8.30 -3.57 -0.53
CA LEU A 64 -8.73 -3.20 -1.87
C LEU A 64 -10.25 -3.27 -2.01
N LYS A 65 -10.77 -2.49 -2.95
CA LYS A 65 -12.20 -2.48 -3.28
C LYS A 65 -12.57 -3.70 -4.11
#